data_AF-A0A8S3Q8X9-F1
#
_entry.id   AF-A0A8S3Q8X9-F1
#
_cell.length_a   1.000
_cell.length_b   1.000
_cell.length_c   1.000
_cell.angle_alpha   90.00
_cell.angle_beta   90.00
_cell.angle_gamma   90.00
#
_symmetry.space_group_name_H-M   'P 1'
#
loop_
_entity.id
_entity.type
_entity.pdbx_description
1 polymer ?
#
loop_
_entity_poly.entity_id
_entity_poly.type
_entity_poly.pdbx_seq_one_letter_code
_entity_poly.pdbx_strand_id
1 'polypeptide(L)'
;MDSQHGHGDNPDSRTRVLTDSGLELYNANIRTHLKKIELVQTEVELCLERFSTTNSEDYETVLEIQKTLNLCHCKYSLYSEEYLKYLRNTRTEDSLRIAEEHKKEDLKYKDIIERALQQTKVSDRHETSSQFTHRSGAHSRASSNSSLLPLENVQKLKQLKSN
;
A
#
# COMPACT_ATOMS: atom_id res chain seq x y z
N MET A 1 37.38 11.03 -50.16
CA MET A 1 37.12 11.47 -48.77
C MET A 1 35.63 11.30 -48.62
N ASP A 2 35.18 10.15 -48.14
CA ASP A 2 33.77 9.76 -48.21
C ASP A 2 33.34 9.24 -46.85
N SER A 3 32.88 10.15 -46.00
CA SER A 3 32.23 9.82 -44.74
C SER A 3 30.74 9.69 -44.98
N GLN A 4 30.27 8.47 -45.25
CA GLN A 4 28.85 8.14 -45.14
C GLN A 4 28.47 8.10 -43.66
N HIS A 5 27.82 9.17 -43.18
CA HIS A 5 27.09 9.17 -41.92
C HIS A 5 25.78 8.42 -42.13
N GLY A 6 25.77 7.13 -41.78
CA GLY A 6 24.52 6.39 -41.59
C GLY A 6 23.78 6.99 -40.40
N HIS A 7 22.60 7.57 -40.65
CA HIS A 7 21.66 7.93 -39.61
C HIS A 7 21.38 6.69 -38.75
N GLY A 8 21.80 6.75 -37.49
CA GLY A 8 21.36 5.81 -36.47
C GLY A 8 19.89 6.04 -36.19
N ASP A 9 19.02 5.45 -37.02
CA ASP A 9 17.62 5.22 -36.68
C ASP A 9 17.62 4.34 -35.43
N ASN A 10 17.53 4.95 -34.26
CA ASN A 10 17.31 4.22 -33.03
C ASN A 10 15.92 3.57 -33.13
N PRO A 11 15.80 2.24 -33.28
CA PRO A 11 14.50 1.60 -33.48
C PRO A 11 13.55 1.81 -32.29
N ASP A 12 14.09 2.26 -31.14
CA ASP A 12 13.34 2.63 -29.95
C ASP A 12 12.62 3.99 -30.02
N SER A 13 12.87 4.83 -31.03
CA SER A 13 12.17 6.12 -31.17
C SER A 13 10.90 6.07 -32.02
N ARG A 14 10.63 4.97 -32.74
CA ARG A 14 9.46 4.87 -33.61
C ARG A 14 8.16 4.72 -32.81
N THR A 15 7.25 5.66 -33.00
CA THR A 15 5.87 5.61 -32.51
C THR A 15 4.99 4.75 -33.41
N ARG A 16 3.92 4.19 -32.85
CA ARG A 16 2.95 3.32 -33.53
C ARG A 16 1.62 4.06 -33.71
N VAL A 17 0.90 3.69 -34.76
CA VAL A 17 -0.51 4.08 -34.97
C VAL A 17 -1.38 2.87 -34.67
N LEU A 18 -2.43 3.04 -33.86
CA LEU A 18 -3.37 1.97 -33.54
C LEU A 18 -4.44 1.87 -34.63
N THR A 19 -4.89 0.65 -34.91
CA THR A 19 -6.16 0.40 -35.62
C THR A 19 -7.33 0.72 -34.70
N ASP A 20 -8.55 0.83 -35.24
CA ASP A 20 -9.75 1.06 -34.43
C ASP A 20 -9.93 0.00 -33.33
N SER A 21 -9.76 -1.28 -33.67
CA SER A 21 -9.79 -2.39 -32.71
C SER A 21 -8.64 -2.31 -31.67
N GLY A 22 -7.47 -1.84 -32.08
CA GLY A 22 -6.34 -1.61 -31.19
C GLY A 22 -6.59 -0.46 -30.22
N LEU A 23 -7.27 0.60 -30.69
CA LEU A 23 -7.67 1.75 -29.88
C LEU A 23 -8.72 1.37 -28.85
N GLU A 24 -9.72 0.56 -29.21
CA GLU A 24 -10.70 0.04 -28.27
C GLU A 24 -10.06 -0.79 -27.15
N LEU A 25 -9.17 -1.72 -27.52
CA LEU A 25 -8.43 -2.54 -26.56
C LEU A 25 -7.51 -1.68 -25.68
N TYR A 26 -6.86 -0.67 -26.26
CA TYR A 26 -6.03 0.28 -25.52
C TYR A 26 -6.83 1.04 -24.46
N ASN A 27 -7.97 1.60 -24.85
CA ASN A 27 -8.85 2.33 -23.95
C ASN A 27 -9.43 1.43 -22.85
N ALA A 28 -9.77 0.18 -23.17
CA ALA A 28 -10.25 -0.79 -22.18
C ALA A 28 -9.18 -1.12 -21.13
N ASN A 29 -7.93 -1.30 -21.56
CA ASN A 29 -6.81 -1.57 -20.66
C ASN A 29 -6.46 -0.34 -19.80
N ILE A 30 -6.45 0.87 -20.37
CA ILE A 30 -6.30 2.11 -19.58
C ILE A 30 -7.33 2.17 -18.46
N ARG A 31 -8.62 2.00 -18.78
CA ARG A 31 -9.69 2.02 -17.77
C ARG A 31 -9.45 0.99 -16.67
N THR A 32 -8.96 -0.19 -17.03
CA THR A 32 -8.66 -1.26 -16.07
C THR A 32 -7.52 -0.88 -15.13
N HIS A 33 -6.43 -0.30 -15.65
CA HIS A 33 -5.32 0.18 -14.83
C HIS A 33 -5.74 1.34 -13.92
N LEU A 34 -6.41 2.34 -14.47
CA LEU A 34 -6.88 3.50 -13.70
C LEU A 34 -7.84 3.09 -12.59
N LYS A 35 -8.75 2.14 -12.84
CA LYS A 35 -9.65 1.62 -11.80
C LYS A 35 -8.88 0.98 -10.63
N LYS A 36 -7.80 0.24 -10.90
CA LYS A 36 -6.96 -0.34 -9.83
C LYS A 36 -6.29 0.76 -8.99
N ILE A 37 -5.80 1.80 -9.66
CA ILE A 37 -5.16 2.94 -9.00
C ILE A 37 -6.20 3.68 -8.15
N GLU A 38 -7.34 4.05 -8.72
CA GLU A 38 -8.46 4.74 -8.05
C GLU A 38 -8.92 3.99 -6.79
N LEU A 39 -9.07 2.66 -6.86
CA LEU A 39 -9.43 1.85 -5.69
C LEU A 39 -8.44 2.01 -4.53
N VAL A 40 -7.13 2.05 -4.82
CA VAL A 40 -6.12 2.28 -3.79
C VAL A 40 -6.18 3.73 -3.29
N GLN A 41 -6.48 4.68 -4.18
CA GLN A 41 -6.59 6.09 -3.79
C GLN A 41 -7.74 6.32 -2.82
N THR A 42 -8.91 5.74 -3.10
CA THR A 42 -10.07 5.77 -2.21
C THR A 42 -9.75 5.14 -0.84
N GLU A 43 -9.04 4.01 -0.81
CA GLU A 43 -8.66 3.37 0.46
C GLU A 43 -7.74 4.27 1.30
N VAL A 44 -6.79 4.97 0.67
CA VAL A 44 -5.92 5.94 1.35
C VAL A 44 -6.73 7.11 1.91
N GLU A 45 -7.67 7.66 1.13
CA GLU A 45 -8.56 8.74 1.58
C GLU A 45 -9.39 8.31 2.80
N LEU A 46 -9.94 7.09 2.78
CA LEU A 46 -10.66 6.51 3.92
C LEU A 46 -9.76 6.33 5.14
N CYS A 47 -8.52 5.88 4.95
CA CYS A 47 -7.54 5.80 6.04
C CYS A 47 -7.25 7.18 6.65
N LEU A 48 -7.10 8.20 5.83
CA LEU A 48 -6.83 9.57 6.28
C LEU A 48 -8.02 10.18 7.01
N GLU A 49 -9.24 9.96 6.50
CA GLU A 49 -10.48 10.39 7.17
C GLU A 49 -10.64 9.69 8.53
N ARG A 50 -10.47 8.36 8.56
CA ARG A 50 -10.49 7.58 9.81
C ARG A 50 -9.43 8.07 10.79
N PHE A 51 -8.21 8.34 10.33
CA PHE A 51 -7.15 8.87 11.19
C PHE A 51 -7.48 10.24 11.77
N SER A 52 -8.01 11.16 10.96
CA SER A 52 -8.36 12.52 11.39
C SER A 52 -9.43 12.59 12.48
N THR A 53 -10.25 11.54 12.58
CA THR A 53 -11.34 11.41 13.56
C THR A 53 -10.99 10.47 14.73
N THR A 54 -9.88 9.74 14.63
CA THR A 54 -9.43 8.81 15.66
C THR A 54 -8.80 9.57 16.83
N ASN A 55 -9.15 9.20 18.07
CA ASN A 55 -8.47 9.71 19.26
C ASN A 55 -7.03 9.17 19.29
N SER A 56 -6.03 10.03 19.50
CA SER A 56 -4.61 9.66 19.56
C SER A 56 -4.26 8.60 20.61
N GLU A 57 -5.15 8.37 21.58
CA GLU A 57 -4.99 7.34 22.61
C GLU A 57 -5.47 5.94 22.15
N ASP A 58 -6.21 5.86 21.04
CA ASP A 58 -6.65 4.59 20.43
C ASP A 58 -5.54 3.99 19.56
N TYR A 59 -4.54 3.44 20.25
CA TYR A 59 -3.34 2.85 19.64
C TYR A 59 -3.66 1.72 18.64
N GLU A 60 -4.69 0.91 18.91
CA GLU A 60 -5.04 -0.22 18.07
C GLU A 60 -5.58 0.26 16.71
N THR A 61 -6.48 1.24 16.71
CA THR A 61 -6.98 1.85 15.48
C THR A 61 -5.87 2.54 14.70
N VAL A 62 -4.98 3.29 15.36
CA VAL A 62 -3.84 3.95 14.68
C VAL A 62 -2.91 2.92 14.02
N LEU A 63 -2.61 1.82 14.70
CA LEU A 63 -1.77 0.73 14.16
C LEU A 63 -2.44 0.03 12.97
N GLU A 64 -3.76 -0.18 13.02
CA GLU A 64 -4.52 -0.74 11.90
C GLU A 64 -4.45 0.18 10.67
N ILE A 65 -4.70 1.48 10.86
CA ILE A 65 -4.58 2.49 9.80
C ILE A 65 -3.17 2.49 9.20
N GLN A 66 -2.13 2.44 10.04
CA GLN A 66 -0.75 2.42 9.58
C GLN A 66 -0.44 1.16 8.74
N LYS A 67 -0.95 -0.01 9.12
CA LYS A 67 -0.81 -1.25 8.33
C LYS A 67 -1.51 -1.13 6.99
N THR A 68 -2.72 -0.58 6.96
CA THR A 68 -3.48 -0.37 5.72
C THR A 68 -2.78 0.63 4.80
N LEU A 69 -2.31 1.77 5.33
CA LEU A 69 -1.53 2.75 4.55
C LEU A 69 -0.26 2.15 3.96
N ASN A 70 0.45 1.27 4.69
CA ASN A 70 1.61 0.56 4.16
C ASN A 70 1.23 -0.38 3.01
N LEU A 71 0.12 -1.11 3.14
CA LEU A 71 -0.39 -1.96 2.07
C LEU A 71 -0.81 -1.13 0.84
N CYS A 72 -1.46 0.01 1.05
CA CYS A 72 -1.81 0.95 -0.01
C CYS A 72 -0.58 1.50 -0.71
N HIS A 73 0.48 1.86 0.02
CA HIS A 73 1.74 2.30 -0.56
C HIS A 73 2.33 1.25 -1.52
N CYS A 74 2.39 -0.01 -1.09
CA CYS A 74 2.87 -1.12 -1.90
C CYS A 74 2.00 -1.36 -3.14
N LYS A 75 0.66 -1.41 -2.96
CA LYS A 75 -0.28 -1.64 -4.07
C LYS A 75 -0.27 -0.49 -5.09
N TYR A 76 -0.27 0.75 -4.62
CA TYR A 76 -0.22 1.94 -5.48
C TYR A 76 1.05 1.91 -6.32
N SER A 77 2.21 1.67 -5.69
CA SER A 77 3.50 1.59 -6.38
C SER A 77 3.49 0.52 -7.47
N LEU A 78 2.98 -0.67 -7.18
CA LEU A 78 2.85 -1.76 -8.15
C LEU A 78 1.93 -1.38 -9.31
N TYR A 79 0.70 -0.92 -9.02
CA TYR A 79 -0.29 -0.65 -10.07
C TYR A 79 0.08 0.55 -10.94
N SER A 80 0.71 1.57 -10.36
CA SER A 80 1.25 2.71 -11.09
C SER A 80 2.39 2.29 -12.01
N GLU A 81 3.33 1.48 -11.54
CA GLU A 81 4.42 0.97 -12.37
C GLU A 81 3.90 0.09 -13.53
N GLU A 82 2.96 -0.82 -13.25
CA GLU A 82 2.31 -1.63 -14.29
C GLU A 82 1.63 -0.75 -15.35
N TYR A 83 0.93 0.31 -14.94
CA TYR A 83 0.27 1.23 -15.85
C TYR A 83 1.26 2.03 -16.70
N LEU A 84 2.31 2.59 -16.09
CA LEU A 84 3.38 3.29 -16.82
C LEU A 84 4.09 2.36 -17.80
N LYS A 85 4.35 1.10 -17.40
CA LYS A 85 4.92 0.08 -18.29
C LYS A 85 4.00 -0.22 -19.46
N TYR A 86 2.69 -0.34 -19.23
CA TYR A 86 1.70 -0.54 -20.29
C TYR A 86 1.69 0.62 -21.29
N LEU A 87 1.64 1.86 -20.82
CA LEU A 87 1.66 3.05 -21.65
C LEU A 87 2.93 3.15 -22.49
N ARG A 88 4.10 2.92 -21.88
CA ARG A 88 5.39 2.93 -22.59
C ARG A 88 5.49 1.82 -23.63
N ASN A 89 4.98 0.62 -23.33
CA ASN A 89 5.02 -0.51 -24.26
C ASN A 89 4.05 -0.35 -25.45
N THR A 90 2.98 0.42 -25.27
CA THR A 90 2.03 0.74 -26.36
C THR A 90 2.70 1.58 -27.45
N ARG A 91 3.63 2.47 -27.06
CA ARG A 91 4.47 3.28 -27.96
C ARG A 91 3.69 4.12 -28.98
N THR A 92 2.52 4.63 -28.62
CA THR A 92 1.84 5.67 -29.42
C THR A 92 2.24 7.04 -28.91
N GLU A 93 2.09 8.09 -29.72
CA GLU A 93 2.35 9.47 -29.25
C GLU A 93 1.51 9.80 -28.01
N ASP A 94 0.22 9.46 -28.04
CA ASP A 94 -0.68 9.62 -26.91
C ASP A 94 -0.25 8.82 -25.67
N SER A 95 0.14 7.55 -25.83
CA SER A 95 0.50 6.73 -24.67
C SER A 95 1.78 7.23 -24.00
N LEU A 96 2.74 7.74 -24.77
CA LEU A 96 3.97 8.34 -24.25
C LEU A 96 3.69 9.67 -23.55
N ARG A 97 2.82 10.53 -24.10
CA ARG A 97 2.39 11.77 -23.46
C ARG A 97 1.69 11.49 -22.13
N ILE A 98 0.71 10.58 -22.12
CA ILE A 98 -0.02 10.18 -20.91
C ILE A 98 0.96 9.59 -19.88
N ALA A 99 1.96 8.82 -20.29
CA ALA A 99 2.96 8.28 -19.35
C ALA A 99 3.77 9.37 -18.65
N GLU A 100 4.15 10.44 -19.35
CA GLU A 100 4.89 11.56 -18.75
C GLU A 100 4.01 12.42 -17.83
N GLU A 101 2.75 12.63 -18.20
CA GLU A 101 1.76 13.29 -17.34
C GLU A 101 1.53 12.48 -16.06
N HIS A 102 1.25 11.18 -16.21
CA HIS A 102 0.98 10.29 -15.09
C HIS A 102 2.19 10.12 -14.16
N LYS A 103 3.42 10.15 -14.68
CA LYS A 103 4.64 10.12 -13.86
C LYS A 103 4.69 11.29 -12.85
N LYS A 104 4.19 12.47 -13.22
CA LYS A 104 4.14 13.62 -12.30
C LYS A 104 3.08 13.42 -11.22
N GLU A 105 1.96 12.80 -11.56
CA GLU A 105 0.88 12.47 -10.62
C GLU A 105 1.29 11.35 -9.66
N ASP A 106 1.96 10.31 -10.17
CA ASP A 106 2.51 9.20 -9.39
C ASP A 106 3.41 9.68 -8.26
N LEU A 107 4.33 10.60 -8.56
CA LEU A 107 5.22 11.18 -7.55
C LEU A 107 4.46 11.97 -6.48
N LYS A 108 3.45 12.75 -6.87
CA LYS A 108 2.62 13.50 -5.91
C LYS A 108 1.84 12.57 -5.00
N TYR A 109 1.27 11.50 -5.54
CA TYR A 109 0.44 10.60 -4.76
C TYR A 109 1.26 9.72 -3.81
N LYS A 110 2.42 9.23 -4.25
CA LYS A 110 3.37 8.53 -3.36
C LYS A 110 3.76 9.40 -2.17
N ASP A 111 4.06 10.67 -2.40
CA ASP A 111 4.38 11.62 -1.34
C ASP A 111 3.20 11.84 -0.35
N ILE A 112 1.94 11.81 -0.82
CA ILE A 112 0.77 11.85 0.07
C ILE A 112 0.75 10.64 1.00
N ILE A 113 0.95 9.42 0.46
CA ILE A 113 0.95 8.20 1.26
C ILE A 113 2.13 8.18 2.24
N GLU A 114 3.32 8.59 1.80
CA GLU A 114 4.52 8.66 2.67
C GLU A 114 4.33 9.65 3.81
N ARG A 115 3.74 10.83 3.55
CA ARG A 115 3.40 11.80 4.60
C ARG A 115 2.36 11.24 5.57
N ALA A 116 1.32 10.56 5.08
CA ALA A 116 0.33 9.88 5.91
C ALA A 116 0.97 8.82 6.82
N LEU A 117 1.88 8.01 6.25
CA LEU A 117 2.64 7.02 7.00
C LEU A 117 3.52 7.64 8.09
N GLN A 118 4.14 8.80 7.83
CA GLN A 118 4.93 9.52 8.82
C GLN A 118 4.08 10.08 9.95
N GLN A 119 2.89 10.61 9.64
CA GLN A 119 1.95 11.12 10.65
C GLN A 119 1.40 10.01 11.55
N THR A 120 1.21 8.81 10.98
CA THR A 120 0.71 7.63 11.70
C THR A 120 1.82 6.83 12.38
N LYS A 121 3.09 7.27 12.33
CA LYS A 121 4.18 6.62 13.08
C LYS A 121 3.95 6.79 14.57
N VAL A 122 3.50 5.72 15.22
CA VAL A 122 3.56 5.66 16.67
C VAL A 122 5.03 5.48 17.07
N SER A 123 5.56 6.39 17.89
CA SER A 123 6.91 6.21 18.44
C SER A 123 6.88 5.08 19.45
N ASP A 124 7.73 4.06 19.27
CA ASP A 124 8.04 3.03 20.26
C ASP A 124 8.72 3.65 21.50
N ARG A 125 8.00 4.43 22.30
CA ARG A 125 8.49 4.96 23.59
C ARG A 125 8.20 4.01 24.77
N HIS A 126 8.05 2.72 24.50
CA HIS A 126 7.77 1.71 25.53
C HIS A 126 8.76 0.53 25.57
N GLU A 127 10.04 0.74 25.21
CA GLU A 127 11.10 -0.26 25.48
C GLU A 127 12.10 0.13 26.59
N THR A 128 11.90 1.24 27.31
CA THR A 128 12.74 1.60 28.47
C THR A 128 11.95 1.62 29.77
N SER A 129 11.38 0.49 30.16
CA SER A 129 10.99 0.25 31.56
C SER A 129 11.12 -1.21 32.02
N SER A 130 12.03 -1.96 31.39
CA SER A 130 12.56 -3.23 31.93
C SER A 130 13.99 -3.04 32.46
N GLN A 131 14.18 -2.03 33.32
CA GLN A 131 15.23 -2.05 34.33
C GLN A 131 14.58 -2.36 35.69
N PHE A 132 13.96 -3.53 35.82
CA PHE A 132 13.76 -4.09 37.16
C PHE A 132 14.96 -4.96 37.46
N THR A 133 15.81 -4.42 38.33
CA THR A 133 17.05 -5.01 38.83
C THR A 133 16.91 -6.50 39.15
N HIS A 134 17.63 -7.36 38.43
CA HIS A 134 18.00 -8.68 38.91
C HIS A 134 18.93 -8.51 40.11
N ARG A 135 18.38 -8.39 41.32
CA ARG A 135 19.12 -8.68 42.54
C ARG A 135 18.78 -10.11 42.95
N SER A 136 19.58 -11.04 42.45
CA SER A 136 19.60 -12.43 42.90
C SER A 136 19.86 -12.47 44.40
N GLY A 137 18.84 -12.83 45.17
CA GLY A 137 18.90 -13.07 46.60
C GLY A 137 18.01 -14.27 46.91
N ALA A 138 18.62 -15.29 47.52
CA ALA A 138 18.14 -16.64 47.66
C ALA A 138 16.94 -16.85 48.62
N HIS A 139 16.38 -18.07 48.54
CA HIS A 139 15.42 -18.73 49.46
C HIS A 139 13.95 -18.27 49.29
N SER A 140 12.91 -19.11 49.25
CA SER A 140 12.62 -20.38 49.93
C SER A 140 11.58 -21.23 49.17
N ARG A 141 11.57 -22.52 49.52
CA ARG A 141 10.68 -23.61 49.08
C ARG A 141 9.21 -23.39 49.50
N ALA A 142 8.34 -24.25 48.94
CA ALA A 142 6.95 -24.59 49.30
C ALA A 142 5.87 -23.81 48.50
N SER A 143 4.74 -24.36 48.08
CA SER A 143 4.24 -25.74 48.01
C SER A 143 3.05 -25.72 47.04
N SER A 144 2.77 -26.87 46.46
CA SER A 144 1.63 -27.22 45.61
C SER A 144 0.32 -26.49 45.93
N ASN A 145 -0.36 -25.98 44.90
CA ASN A 145 -1.78 -26.27 44.76
C ASN A 145 -2.29 -26.12 43.31
N SER A 146 -3.01 -27.16 42.92
CA SER A 146 -3.74 -27.35 41.68
C SER A 146 -4.88 -26.35 41.48
N SER A 147 -5.12 -25.91 40.24
CA SER A 147 -6.48 -25.87 39.69
C SER A 147 -6.43 -25.82 38.16
N LEU A 148 -6.61 -27.01 37.58
CA LEU A 148 -7.06 -27.23 36.21
C LEU A 148 -8.58 -27.03 36.19
N LEU A 149 -9.12 -26.16 35.35
CA LEU A 149 -10.48 -26.19 34.78
C LEU A 149 -10.63 -25.03 33.74
N PRO A 150 -11.56 -25.05 32.77
CA PRO A 150 -11.51 -25.89 31.57
C PRO A 150 -11.81 -25.09 30.27
N LEU A 151 -11.45 -25.68 29.13
CA LEU A 151 -11.85 -25.23 27.78
C LEU A 151 -13.35 -25.44 27.54
N GLU A 152 -14.19 -24.51 27.96
CA GLU A 152 -15.58 -24.40 27.47
C GLU A 152 -16.01 -22.93 27.40
N ASN A 153 -15.92 -22.33 26.20
CA ASN A 153 -16.88 -21.33 25.71
C ASN A 153 -16.69 -20.88 24.25
N VAL A 154 -16.00 -21.66 23.41
CA VAL A 154 -16.00 -21.45 21.95
C VAL A 154 -17.17 -22.21 21.34
N GLN A 155 -18.42 -21.86 21.66
CA GLN A 155 -19.61 -22.32 20.88
C GLN A 155 -20.98 -21.67 21.20
N LYS A 156 -21.07 -20.49 21.82
CA LYS A 156 -22.39 -19.84 22.09
C LYS A 156 -22.50 -18.37 21.67
N LEU A 157 -22.17 -18.06 20.43
CA LEU A 157 -22.60 -16.81 19.76
C LEU A 157 -23.09 -17.05 18.33
N LYS A 158 -23.74 -18.21 18.11
CA LYS A 158 -24.45 -18.54 16.85
C LYS A 158 -25.96 -18.75 17.01
N GLN A 159 -26.54 -18.40 18.17
CA GLN A 159 -27.99 -18.52 18.39
C GLN A 159 -28.55 -17.36 19.21
N LEU A 160 -28.62 -16.21 18.56
CA LEU A 160 -29.71 -15.24 18.67
C LEU A 160 -30.05 -14.90 17.20
N LYS A 161 -30.67 -15.80 16.41
CA LYS A 161 -32.12 -16.07 16.36
C LYS A 161 -32.93 -14.82 16.75
N SER A 162 -33.46 -14.15 15.74
CA SER A 162 -34.86 -14.37 15.37
C SER A 162 -35.77 -13.87 16.48
N ASN A 163 -36.03 -12.57 16.46
CA ASN A 163 -37.40 -12.08 16.50
C ASN A 163 -37.71 -11.51 15.12
#